data_AF-A0A2N3DTF1-F1
#
_entry.id   AF-A0A2N3DTF1-F1
#
_cell.length_a   1.000
_cell.length_b   1.000
_cell.length_c   1.000
_cell.angle_alpha   90.00
_cell.angle_beta   90.00
_cell.angle_gamma   90.00
#
_symmetry.space_group_name_H-M   'P 1'
#
loop_
_entity.id
_entity.type
_entity.pdbx_description
1 polymer ?
#
loop_
_entity_poly.entity_id
_entity_poly.type
_entity_poly.pdbx_seq_one_letter_code
_entity_poly.pdbx_strand_id
1 'polypeptide(L)' 'MPIVEPIRDSIYYEQLARVARRKADASDDPFLALRLREAAIRHERTARRLRRRDSETPGSA' A
#
# COMPACT_ATOMS: atom_id res chain seq x y z
N MET A 1 -7.05 7.59 26.28
CA MET A 1 -6.02 7.18 25.30
C MET A 1 -6.70 7.10 23.94
N PRO A 2 -6.40 7.95 22.95
CA PRO A 2 -6.97 7.75 21.63
C PRO A 2 -6.37 6.45 21.07
N ILE A 3 -7.25 5.51 20.76
CA ILE A 3 -6.92 4.29 20.04
C ILE A 3 -6.55 4.79 18.65
N VAL A 4 -5.24 4.88 18.34
CA VAL A 4 -4.80 5.10 16.97
C VAL A 4 -5.17 3.82 16.23
N GLU A 5 -6.36 3.80 15.66
CA GLU A 5 -6.76 2.73 14.76
C GLU A 5 -5.68 2.62 13.69
N PRO A 6 -5.09 1.43 13.48
CA PRO A 6 -4.13 1.27 12.42
C PRO A 6 -4.85 1.66 11.14
N ILE A 7 -4.36 2.70 10.45
CA ILE A 7 -4.92 3.19 9.18
C ILE A 7 -4.80 2.04 8.17
N ARG A 8 -5.83 1.19 8.13
CA ARG A 8 -5.97 0.04 7.22
C ARG A 8 -6.77 0.43 5.99
N ASP A 9 -6.57 1.67 5.53
CA ASP A 9 -7.23 2.18 4.35
C ASP A 9 -6.46 1.77 3.09
N SER A 10 -7.20 1.38 2.05
CA SER A 10 -6.69 1.20 0.70
C SER A 10 -5.82 2.37 0.21
N ILE A 11 -6.20 3.61 0.54
CA ILE A 11 -5.49 4.83 0.14
C ILE A 11 -4.08 4.86 0.74
N TYR A 12 -3.93 4.46 2.00
CA TYR A 12 -2.63 4.40 2.65
C TYR A 12 -1.68 3.45 1.93
N TYR A 13 -2.15 2.25 1.57
CA TYR A 13 -1.35 1.28 0.85
C TYR A 13 -1.02 1.72 -0.59
N GLU A 14 -1.88 2.49 -1.24
CA GLU A 14 -1.57 3.10 -2.54
C GLU A 14 -0.45 4.13 -2.45
N GLN A 15 -0.48 4.97 -1.41
CA GLN A 15 0.59 5.94 -1.17
C GLN A 15 1.93 5.23 -0.91
N LEU A 16 1.92 4.18 -0.09
CA LEU A 16 3.12 3.36 0.14
C LEU A 16 3.66 2.74 -1.15
N ALA A 17 2.78 2.21 -2.01
CA ALA A 17 3.19 1.68 -3.30
C ALA A 17 3.85 2.75 -4.19
N ARG A 18 3.23 3.93 -4.26
CA ARG A 18 3.74 5.07 -5.04
C ARG A 18 5.11 5.53 -4.53
N VAL A 19 5.28 5.65 -3.22
CA VAL A 19 6.55 6.05 -2.60
C VAL A 19 7.62 4.99 -2.87
N ALA A 20 7.30 3.71 -2.71
CA ALA A 20 8.23 2.62 -2.97
C ALA A 20 8.70 2.60 -4.44
N ARG A 21 7.80 2.84 -5.42
CA ARG A 21 8.18 2.99 -6.84
C ARG A 21 9.14 4.15 -7.06
N ARG A 22 8.80 5.35 -6.56
CA ARG A 22 9.67 6.54 -6.68
C ARG A 22 11.06 6.30 -6.08
N LYS A 23 11.13 5.65 -4.92
CA LYS A 23 12.40 5.31 -4.28
C LYS A 23 13.19 4.29 -5.09
N ALA A 24 12.53 3.31 -5.70
CA ALA A 24 13.19 2.34 -6.58
C ALA A 24 13.76 3.00 -7.83
N ASP A 25 13.02 3.94 -8.43
CA ASP A 25 13.45 4.65 -9.63
C ASP A 25 14.61 5.62 -9.36
N ALA A 26 14.71 6.12 -8.13
CA ALA A 26 15.81 6.98 -7.67
C ALA A 26 17.00 6.20 -7.06
N SER A 27 16.95 4.86 -7.04
CA SER A 27 17.97 4.03 -6.40
C SER A 27 19.01 3.55 -7.42
N ASP A 28 20.27 3.88 -7.20
CA ASP A 28 21.39 3.38 -8.00
C ASP A 28 21.82 1.95 -7.59
N ASP A 29 21.42 1.49 -6.40
CA ASP A 29 21.61 0.10 -5.98
C ASP A 29 20.54 -0.80 -6.62
N PRO A 30 20.92 -1.77 -7.48
CA PRO A 30 19.98 -2.64 -8.18
C PRO A 30 19.23 -3.60 -7.24
N PHE A 31 19.85 -4.04 -6.14
CA PHE A 31 19.20 -4.92 -5.18
C PHE A 31 18.18 -4.15 -4.35
N LEU A 32 18.54 -2.95 -3.89
CA LEU A 32 17.59 -2.07 -3.19
C LEU A 32 16.41 -1.70 -4.10
N ALA A 33 16.67 -1.34 -5.35
CA ALA A 33 15.63 -1.03 -6.34
C ALA A 33 14.67 -2.23 -6.54
N LEU A 34 15.20 -3.46 -6.62
CA LEU A 34 14.39 -4.67 -6.71
C LEU A 34 13.48 -4.84 -5.49
N ARG A 35 14.04 -4.73 -4.27
CA ARG A 35 13.27 -4.88 -3.02
C ARG A 35 12.17 -3.83 -2.88
N LEU A 36 12.43 -2.60 -3.29
CA LEU A 36 11.46 -1.51 -3.29
C LEU A 36 10.33 -1.76 -4.31
N ARG A 37 10.64 -2.28 -5.50
CA ARG A 37 9.63 -2.70 -6.49
C ARG A 37 8.75 -3.83 -5.96
N GLU A 38 9.33 -4.83 -5.31
CA GLU A 38 8.56 -5.90 -4.67
C GLU A 38 7.65 -5.36 -3.57
N ALA A 39 8.14 -4.41 -2.75
CA ALA A 39 7.35 -3.75 -1.72
C ALA A 39 6.16 -3.01 -2.34
N ALA A 40 6.38 -2.27 -3.42
CA ALA A 40 5.31 -1.58 -4.13
C ALA A 40 4.21 -2.54 -4.62
N ILE A 41 4.60 -3.68 -5.21
CA ILE A 41 3.65 -4.71 -5.65
C ILE A 41 2.86 -5.28 -4.48
N ARG A 42 3.51 -5.54 -3.34
CA ARG A 42 2.81 -6.01 -2.12
C ARG A 42 1.78 -4.99 -1.65
N HIS A 43 2.15 -3.72 -1.60
CA HIS A 43 1.24 -2.65 -1.18
C HIS A 43 0.05 -2.49 -2.15
N GLU A 44 0.25 -2.55 -3.47
CA GLU A 44 -0.83 -2.53 -4.45
C GLU A 44 -1.80 -3.71 -4.30
N ARG A 45 -1.27 -4.91 -4.06
CA ARG A 45 -2.10 -6.09 -3.79
C ARG A 45 -2.94 -5.91 -2.53
N THR A 46 -2.37 -5.34 -1.48
CA THR A 46 -3.10 -5.03 -0.24
C THR A 46 -4.17 -3.97 -0.46
N ALA A 47 -3.85 -2.87 -1.13
CA ALA A 47 -4.82 -1.82 -1.46
C ALA A 47 -6.01 -2.37 -2.25
N ARG A 48 -5.73 -3.17 -3.29
CA ARG A 48 -6.77 -3.84 -4.08
C ARG A 48 -7.64 -4.78 -3.24
N ARG A 49 -7.04 -5.49 -2.29
CA ARG A 49 -7.77 -6.38 -1.37
C ARG A 49 -8.68 -5.59 -0.42
N LEU A 50 -8.20 -4.46 0.10
CA LEU A 50 -8.97 -3.58 0.98
C LEU A 50 -10.14 -2.96 0.24
N ARG A 51 -9.92 -2.35 -0.94
CA ARG A 51 -11.02 -1.82 -1.77
C ARG A 51 -12.11 -2.84 -2.07
N ARG A 52 -11.72 -4.10 -2.35
CA ARG A 52 -12.68 -5.18 -2.57
C ARG A 52 -13.50 -5.47 -1.32
N ARG A 53 -12.86 -5.55 -0.15
CA ARG A 53 -13.57 -5.75 1.13
C ARG A 53 -14.53 -4.60 1.44
N ASP A 54 -14.10 -3.36 1.21
CA ASP A 54 -14.92 -2.17 1.44
C ASP A 54 -16.13 -2.15 0.48
N SER A 55 -15.97 -2.65 -0.75
CA SER A 55 -17.05 -2.76 -1.73
C SER A 55 -17.97 -3.98 -1.50
N GLU A 56 -17.44 -5.07 -0.92
CA GLU A 56 -18.17 -6.28 -0.53
C GLU A 56 -18.93 -6.12 0.80
N THR A 57 -18.69 -5.02 1.52
CA THR A 57 -19.46 -4.63 2.72
C THR A 57 -20.40 -3.44 2.43
N PRO A 58 -21.41 -3.56 1.54
CA PRO A 58 -22.47 -2.57 1.45
C PRO A 58 -23.49 -2.87 2.55
N GLY A 59 -23.32 -2.31 3.75
CA GLY A 59 -24.29 -2.56 4.83
C GLY A 59 -23.83 -2.19 6.23
N SER A 60 -23.69 -0.89 6.48
CA SER A 60 -23.79 -0.28 7.82
C SER A 60 -24.15 1.20 7.62
N ALA A 61 -25.28 1.44 6.95
CA ALA A 61 -25.94 2.73 6.85
C ALA A 61 -27.42 2.52 7.15
#